data_AF-A0A450WDI2-F1
#
_entry.id   AF-A0A450WDI2-F1
#
_cell.length_a   1.000
_cell.length_b   1.000
_cell.length_c   1.000
_cell.angle_alpha   90.00
_cell.angle_beta   90.00
_cell.angle_gamma   90.00
#
_symmetry.space_group_name_H-M   'P 1'
#
loop_
_entity.id
_entity.type
_entity.pdbx_description
1 polymer ?
#
loop_
_entity_poly.entity_id
_entity_poly.type
_entity_poly.pdbx_seq_one_letter_code
_entity_poly.pdbx_strand_id
1 'polypeptide(L)'
;MSKRLLTRLVAESHVAGWDDPRMPTLSGLRRRGYTPESIRDFAERVGITKKDHVIEMGVLEHCIRDELDKNAPRRMAVLRPLKLVITNYPEDKTERLEAKNHPNVPEMGTRQIPFSRELFIEQDDFMEDPPKKYFRLSPGREVRLRFAYLVTCVDVIEDPETGGVREVHCTYDPASRGGSAPDGRKVKGTIHWVSAAHAIEAEVRLYDRLFAVPYPGKQTGDFLDDLNPDSLTVLPGCRLEPTLGETRSEERFQFERLGYFCPDRAHSDTRPVFNRIVALRDSWEKRRKD
;
A
#
# COMPACT_ATOMS: atom_id res chain seq x y z
N MET A 1 4.11 -28.10 -8.76
CA MET A 1 2.90 -27.85 -7.92
C MET A 1 2.22 -29.17 -7.63
N SER A 2 2.25 -29.66 -6.38
CA SER A 2 1.70 -30.98 -6.02
C SER A 2 0.39 -30.86 -5.27
N LYS A 3 -0.67 -31.54 -5.75
CA LYS A 3 -1.99 -31.58 -5.10
C LYS A 3 -1.91 -32.04 -3.64
N ARG A 4 -1.03 -33.00 -3.34
CA ARG A 4 -0.81 -33.52 -1.99
C ARG A 4 -0.32 -32.42 -1.04
N LEU A 5 0.65 -31.61 -1.47
CA LEU A 5 1.22 -30.54 -0.64
C LEU A 5 0.20 -29.42 -0.40
N LEU A 6 -0.54 -29.01 -1.44
CA LEU A 6 -1.61 -28.01 -1.30
C LEU A 6 -2.75 -28.49 -0.39
N THR A 7 -3.12 -29.77 -0.47
CA THR A 7 -4.13 -30.35 0.43
C THR A 7 -3.67 -30.33 1.87
N ARG A 8 -2.38 -30.63 2.13
CA ARG A 8 -1.79 -30.58 3.47
C ARG A 8 -1.81 -29.17 4.05
N LEU A 9 -1.47 -28.14 3.27
CA LEU A 9 -1.56 -26.73 3.70
C LEU A 9 -2.97 -26.37 4.19
N VAL A 10 -4.01 -26.82 3.50
CA VAL A 10 -5.41 -26.56 3.86
C VAL A 10 -5.85 -27.41 5.05
N ALA A 11 -5.56 -28.72 5.03
CA ALA A 11 -6.00 -29.65 6.07
C ALA A 11 -5.36 -29.35 7.44
N GLU A 12 -4.11 -28.90 7.45
CA GLU A 12 -3.38 -28.52 8.67
C GLU A 12 -3.53 -27.02 9.02
N SER A 13 -4.41 -26.28 8.32
CA SER A 13 -4.74 -24.87 8.60
C SER A 13 -3.56 -23.88 8.49
N HIS A 14 -2.54 -24.17 7.69
CA HIS A 14 -1.47 -23.21 7.37
C HIS A 14 -1.98 -22.05 6.48
N VAL A 15 -3.09 -22.29 5.77
CA VAL A 15 -3.84 -21.30 4.99
C VAL A 15 -5.33 -21.38 5.32
N ALA A 16 -6.07 -20.29 5.08
CA ALA A 16 -7.49 -20.20 5.42
C ALA A 16 -8.41 -21.07 4.54
N GLY A 17 -7.88 -21.61 3.44
CA GLY A 17 -8.61 -22.47 2.51
C GLY A 17 -8.00 -22.48 1.12
N TRP A 18 -8.70 -23.14 0.18
CA TRP A 18 -8.26 -23.24 -1.23
C TRP A 18 -8.25 -21.92 -1.98
N ASP A 19 -8.95 -20.91 -1.48
CA ASP A 19 -9.02 -19.55 -2.04
C ASP A 19 -8.26 -18.52 -1.19
N ASP A 20 -7.42 -18.96 -0.26
CA ASP A 20 -6.53 -18.06 0.46
C ASP A 20 -5.66 -17.28 -0.54
N PRO A 21 -5.52 -15.94 -0.42
CA PRO A 21 -4.73 -15.14 -1.36
C PRO A 21 -3.23 -15.48 -1.47
N ARG A 22 -2.71 -16.31 -0.55
CA ARG A 22 -1.34 -16.88 -0.62
C ARG A 22 -1.28 -18.16 -1.44
N MET A 23 -2.43 -18.79 -1.69
CA MET A 23 -2.50 -20.03 -2.44
C MET A 23 -2.31 -19.78 -3.93
N PRO A 24 -1.54 -20.63 -4.62
CA PRO A 24 -1.27 -20.53 -6.04
C PRO A 24 -2.41 -21.09 -6.91
N THR A 25 -3.62 -21.13 -6.37
CA THR A 25 -4.84 -21.56 -7.07
C THR A 25 -5.44 -20.38 -7.83
N LEU A 26 -6.21 -20.65 -8.89
CA LEU A 26 -6.92 -19.59 -9.60
C LEU A 26 -7.91 -18.84 -8.70
N SER A 27 -8.55 -19.54 -7.76
CA SER A 27 -9.44 -18.91 -6.77
C SER A 27 -8.67 -18.03 -5.79
N GLY A 28 -7.50 -18.48 -5.30
CA GLY A 28 -6.61 -17.69 -4.45
C GLY A 28 -6.09 -16.44 -5.16
N LEU A 29 -5.58 -16.59 -6.39
CA LEU A 29 -5.13 -15.47 -7.23
C LEU A 29 -6.25 -14.47 -7.53
N ARG A 30 -7.47 -14.95 -7.84
CA ARG A 30 -8.63 -14.06 -8.04
C ARG A 30 -8.95 -13.27 -6.77
N ARG A 31 -9.02 -13.93 -5.61
CA ARG A 31 -9.27 -13.26 -4.31
C ARG A 31 -8.13 -12.32 -3.90
N ARG A 32 -6.90 -12.66 -4.28
CA ARG A 32 -5.71 -11.81 -4.14
C ARG A 32 -5.79 -10.54 -4.99
N GLY A 33 -6.64 -10.52 -6.01
CA GLY A 33 -6.86 -9.39 -6.91
C GLY A 33 -6.15 -9.49 -8.26
N TYR A 34 -5.53 -10.64 -8.57
CA TYR A 34 -5.05 -10.89 -9.93
C TYR A 34 -6.21 -10.84 -10.92
N THR A 35 -5.90 -10.38 -12.11
CA THR A 35 -6.81 -10.20 -13.24
C THR A 35 -6.66 -11.37 -14.20
N PRO A 36 -7.71 -11.74 -14.94
CA PRO A 36 -7.60 -12.68 -16.04
C PRO A 36 -6.53 -12.28 -17.06
N GLU A 37 -6.39 -10.98 -17.34
CA GLU A 37 -5.46 -10.38 -18.28
C GLU A 37 -3.99 -10.62 -17.84
N SER A 38 -3.63 -10.30 -16.60
CA SER A 38 -2.27 -10.53 -16.08
C SER A 38 -1.86 -12.00 -16.06
N ILE A 39 -2.81 -12.92 -15.84
CA ILE A 39 -2.54 -14.36 -15.86
C ILE A 39 -2.30 -14.84 -17.30
N ARG A 40 -3.05 -14.31 -18.27
CA ARG A 40 -2.82 -14.61 -19.70
C ARG A 40 -1.48 -14.05 -20.18
N ASP A 41 -1.16 -12.81 -19.84
CA ASP A 41 0.15 -12.19 -20.13
C ASP A 41 1.29 -13.01 -19.52
N PHE A 42 1.15 -13.45 -18.27
CA PHE A 42 2.11 -14.35 -17.64
C PHE A 42 2.31 -15.65 -18.43
N ALA A 43 1.23 -16.32 -18.84
CA ALA A 43 1.30 -17.55 -19.62
C ALA A 43 1.97 -17.34 -20.99
N GLU A 44 1.67 -16.22 -21.67
CA GLU A 44 2.31 -15.85 -22.93
C GLU A 44 3.81 -15.61 -22.78
N ARG A 45 4.23 -14.89 -21.73
CA ARG A 45 5.64 -14.58 -21.46
C ARG A 45 6.47 -15.80 -21.08
N VAL A 46 5.90 -16.73 -20.33
CA VAL A 46 6.56 -17.99 -19.98
C VAL A 46 6.80 -18.85 -21.22
N GLY A 47 5.87 -18.78 -22.18
CA GLY A 47 5.92 -19.54 -23.41
C GLY A 47 5.70 -21.04 -23.18
N ILE A 48 5.63 -21.78 -24.29
CA ILE A 48 5.45 -23.24 -24.27
C ILE A 48 6.75 -23.88 -24.74
N THR A 49 7.44 -24.59 -23.85
CA THR A 49 8.66 -25.33 -24.18
C THR A 49 8.54 -26.78 -23.70
N LYS A 50 9.38 -27.67 -24.26
CA LYS A 50 9.48 -29.07 -23.83
C LYS A 50 10.44 -29.29 -22.65
N LYS A 51 11.04 -28.21 -22.13
CA LYS A 51 12.03 -28.27 -21.06
C LYS A 51 11.36 -27.87 -19.74
N ASP A 52 11.73 -28.54 -18.67
CA ASP A 52 11.28 -28.17 -17.34
C ASP A 52 11.93 -26.84 -16.92
N HIS A 53 11.10 -25.88 -16.54
CA HIS A 53 11.54 -24.58 -16.04
C HIS A 53 10.79 -24.23 -14.76
N VAL A 54 11.50 -23.65 -13.81
CA VAL A 54 10.91 -22.99 -12.65
C VAL A 54 10.88 -21.50 -12.94
N ILE A 55 9.66 -20.95 -12.98
CA ILE A 55 9.45 -19.54 -13.24
C ILE A 55 9.47 -18.79 -11.92
N GLU A 56 10.26 -17.71 -11.87
CA GLU A 56 10.33 -16.87 -10.68
C GLU A 56 9.02 -16.12 -10.46
N MET A 57 8.59 -16.02 -9.20
CA MET A 57 7.37 -15.32 -8.81
C MET A 57 7.37 -13.85 -9.25
N GLY A 58 8.55 -13.23 -9.36
CA GLY A 58 8.71 -11.86 -9.86
C GLY A 58 8.14 -11.65 -11.26
N VAL A 59 8.14 -12.68 -12.12
CA VAL A 59 7.54 -12.59 -13.46
C VAL A 59 6.02 -12.44 -13.37
N LEU A 60 5.37 -13.26 -12.53
CA LEU A 60 3.91 -13.17 -12.30
C LEU A 60 3.53 -11.83 -11.63
N GLU A 61 4.30 -11.42 -10.61
CA GLU A 61 4.13 -10.12 -9.94
C GLU A 61 4.34 -8.93 -10.90
N HIS A 62 5.23 -9.06 -11.87
CA HIS A 62 5.45 -8.04 -12.90
C HIS A 62 4.24 -7.91 -13.84
N CYS A 63 3.66 -9.01 -14.31
CA CYS A 63 2.50 -8.98 -15.23
C CYS A 63 1.32 -8.23 -14.60
N ILE A 64 0.96 -8.55 -13.35
CA ILE A 64 -0.13 -7.84 -12.65
C ILE A 64 0.23 -6.38 -12.37
N ARG A 65 1.49 -6.08 -12.06
CA ARG A 65 1.93 -4.70 -11.81
C ARG A 65 1.83 -3.84 -13.07
N ASP A 66 2.26 -4.37 -14.22
CA ASP A 66 2.22 -3.65 -15.50
C ASP A 66 0.79 -3.37 -15.96
N GLU A 67 -0.12 -4.33 -15.76
CA GLU A 67 -1.54 -4.11 -16.05
C GLU A 67 -2.17 -3.07 -15.12
N LEU A 68 -1.97 -3.20 -13.81
CA LEU A 68 -2.59 -2.29 -12.85
C LEU A 68 -1.99 -0.89 -12.88
N ASP A 69 -0.72 -0.73 -13.28
CA ASP A 69 -0.13 0.59 -13.47
C ASP A 69 -0.87 1.39 -14.54
N LYS A 70 -1.41 0.73 -15.56
CA LYS A 70 -2.16 1.36 -16.67
C LYS A 70 -3.63 1.61 -16.33
N ASN A 71 -4.22 0.74 -15.50
CA ASN A 71 -5.68 0.66 -15.37
C ASN A 71 -6.22 1.05 -13.98
N ALA A 72 -5.42 0.93 -12.91
CA ALA A 72 -5.94 1.10 -11.55
C ALA A 72 -6.03 2.58 -11.15
N PRO A 73 -7.20 3.11 -10.73
CA PRO A 73 -7.26 4.44 -10.14
C PRO A 73 -6.39 4.56 -8.88
N ARG A 74 -5.76 5.72 -8.70
CA ARG A 74 -4.92 6.07 -7.56
C ARG A 74 -5.78 6.59 -6.42
N ARG A 75 -5.52 6.11 -5.21
CA ARG A 75 -6.21 6.49 -3.98
C ARG A 75 -5.20 6.70 -2.85
N MET A 76 -5.56 7.52 -1.88
CA MET A 76 -4.78 7.75 -0.67
C MET A 76 -5.25 6.80 0.43
N ALA A 77 -4.28 6.14 1.04
CA ALA A 77 -4.48 5.19 2.12
C ALA A 77 -3.27 5.30 3.04
N VAL A 78 -3.50 5.33 4.34
CA VAL A 78 -2.46 5.34 5.35
C VAL A 78 -2.56 4.05 6.15
N LEU A 79 -1.54 3.20 6.04
CA LEU A 79 -1.56 1.86 6.62
C LEU A 79 -1.12 1.86 8.09
N ARG A 80 -0.16 2.72 8.43
CA ARG A 80 0.35 2.92 9.79
C ARG A 80 0.17 4.39 10.16
N PRO A 81 -1.02 4.79 10.65
CA PRO A 81 -1.37 6.19 10.81
C PRO A 81 -0.57 6.87 11.91
N LEU A 82 0.16 7.93 11.54
CA LEU A 82 0.73 8.93 12.41
C LEU A 82 -0.07 10.23 12.28
N LYS A 83 -0.52 10.79 13.40
CA LYS A 83 -1.31 12.03 13.39
C LYS A 83 -0.40 13.22 13.04
N LEU A 84 -0.83 14.02 12.07
CA LEU A 84 -0.22 15.28 11.69
C LEU A 84 -1.20 16.42 11.93
N VAL A 85 -0.78 17.43 12.70
CA VAL A 85 -1.60 18.61 13.03
C VAL A 85 -1.01 19.85 12.39
N ILE A 86 -1.79 20.55 11.56
CA ILE A 86 -1.35 21.79 10.93
C ILE A 86 -1.73 22.99 11.82
N THR A 87 -0.78 23.47 12.61
CA THR A 87 -1.02 24.43 13.71
C THR A 87 -1.53 25.79 13.24
N ASN A 88 -1.17 26.23 12.03
CA ASN A 88 -1.65 27.47 11.42
C ASN A 88 -2.83 27.29 10.44
N TYR A 89 -3.44 26.10 10.36
CA TYR A 89 -4.69 25.89 9.59
C TYR A 89 -5.92 26.09 10.51
N PRO A 90 -6.97 26.83 10.09
CA PRO A 90 -8.14 27.06 10.93
C PRO A 90 -8.86 25.76 11.32
N GLU A 91 -9.29 25.65 12.58
CA GLU A 91 -9.89 24.43 13.14
C GLU A 91 -11.18 24.00 12.44
N ASP A 92 -12.08 24.95 12.20
CA ASP A 92 -13.40 24.67 11.59
C ASP A 92 -13.38 24.64 10.05
N LYS A 93 -12.20 24.79 9.44
CA LYS A 93 -12.09 24.82 7.98
C LYS A 93 -11.89 23.41 7.42
N THR A 94 -12.76 23.03 6.49
CA THR A 94 -12.57 21.88 5.61
C THR A 94 -12.56 22.37 4.17
N GLU A 95 -11.62 21.86 3.37
CA GLU A 95 -11.50 22.15 1.95
C GLU A 95 -11.64 20.88 1.11
N ARG A 96 -12.11 21.03 -0.12
CA ARG A 96 -12.07 19.99 -1.15
C ARG A 96 -10.96 20.33 -2.14
N LEU A 97 -9.96 19.45 -2.21
CA LEU A 97 -8.85 19.56 -3.15
C LEU A 97 -9.08 18.60 -4.33
N GLU A 98 -8.71 19.03 -5.53
CA GLU A 98 -8.80 18.19 -6.71
C GLU A 98 -7.59 17.26 -6.82
N ALA A 99 -7.85 15.96 -6.95
CA ALA A 99 -6.84 14.92 -7.15
C ALA A 99 -7.12 14.14 -8.43
N LYS A 100 -6.09 13.96 -9.27
CA LYS A 100 -6.20 13.11 -10.46
C LYS A 100 -6.40 11.65 -10.06
N ASN A 101 -7.29 10.95 -10.76
CA ASN A 101 -7.47 9.50 -10.56
C ASN A 101 -6.30 8.69 -11.14
N HIS A 102 -5.59 9.23 -12.13
CA HIS A 102 -4.42 8.59 -12.70
C HIS A 102 -3.44 9.65 -13.21
N PRO A 103 -2.12 9.50 -12.99
CA PRO A 103 -1.15 10.50 -13.44
C PRO A 103 -1.09 10.63 -14.97
N ASN A 104 -1.19 9.49 -15.67
CA ASN A 104 -0.96 9.40 -17.12
C ASN A 104 -2.24 9.12 -17.96
N VAL A 105 -3.42 9.09 -17.34
CA VAL A 105 -4.69 8.69 -17.99
C VAL A 105 -5.76 9.74 -17.66
N PRO A 106 -5.76 10.90 -18.34
CA PRO A 106 -6.65 12.03 -18.04
C PRO A 106 -8.14 11.69 -18.13
N GLU A 107 -8.52 10.71 -18.96
CA GLU A 107 -9.88 10.22 -19.16
C GLU A 107 -10.47 9.56 -17.91
N MET A 108 -9.64 9.11 -16.96
CA MET A 108 -10.11 8.66 -15.63
C MET A 108 -10.56 9.83 -14.75
N GLY A 109 -10.38 11.07 -15.19
CA GLY A 109 -10.85 12.28 -14.53
C GLY A 109 -10.17 12.57 -13.20
N THR A 110 -10.85 13.39 -12.40
CA THR A 110 -10.41 13.85 -11.08
C THR A 110 -11.44 13.45 -10.01
N ARG A 111 -11.05 13.58 -8.75
CA ARG A 111 -11.93 13.43 -7.59
C ARG A 111 -11.62 14.52 -6.56
N GLN A 112 -12.58 14.79 -5.70
CA GLN A 112 -12.42 15.74 -4.60
C GLN A 112 -12.00 15.01 -3.32
N ILE A 113 -10.86 15.39 -2.74
CA ILE A 113 -10.35 14.85 -1.48
C ILE A 113 -10.50 15.89 -0.36
N PRO A 114 -11.04 15.52 0.81
CA PRO A 114 -11.17 16.46 1.93
C PRO A 114 -9.80 16.75 2.56
N PHE A 115 -9.54 18.02 2.85
CA PHE A 115 -8.38 18.52 3.58
C PHE A 115 -8.85 19.28 4.83
N SER A 116 -8.16 19.05 5.95
CA SER A 116 -8.49 19.63 7.25
C SER A 116 -7.21 19.91 8.05
N ARG A 117 -7.37 20.56 9.20
CA ARG A 117 -6.28 20.82 10.15
C ARG A 117 -5.57 19.53 10.60
N GLU A 118 -6.33 18.49 10.92
CA GLU A 118 -5.80 17.20 11.37
C GLU A 118 -5.79 16.18 10.22
N LEU A 119 -4.63 15.56 10.00
CA LEU A 119 -4.38 14.57 8.96
C LEU A 119 -3.75 13.31 9.57
N PHE A 120 -3.79 12.21 8.81
CA PHE A 120 -2.91 11.06 9.02
C PHE A 120 -1.91 10.95 7.89
N ILE A 121 -0.68 10.59 8.22
CA ILE A 121 0.42 10.21 7.30
C ILE A 121 0.96 8.83 7.70
N GLU A 122 1.81 8.21 6.90
CA GLU A 122 2.50 6.97 7.34
C GLU A 122 3.48 7.27 8.46
N GLN A 123 3.57 6.38 9.44
CA GLN A 123 4.62 6.41 10.47
C GLN A 123 6.02 6.50 9.85
N ASP A 124 6.25 5.74 8.78
CA ASP A 124 7.53 5.69 8.04
C ASP A 124 7.83 6.96 7.23
N ASP A 125 6.89 7.92 7.18
CA ASP A 125 7.08 9.21 6.53
C ASP A 125 7.60 10.30 7.47
N PHE A 126 7.79 9.99 8.75
CA PHE A 126 8.46 10.84 9.73
C PHE A 126 9.70 10.17 10.33
N MET A 127 10.74 10.95 10.57
CA MET A 127 11.97 10.49 11.24
C MET A 127 12.67 11.69 11.88
N GLU A 128 13.00 11.61 13.16
CA GLU A 128 13.62 12.73 13.88
C GLU A 128 15.06 12.98 13.47
N ASP A 129 15.85 11.90 13.37
CA ASP A 129 17.24 11.93 12.89
C ASP A 129 17.36 11.21 11.52
N PRO A 130 17.04 11.89 10.42
CA PRO A 130 16.99 11.27 9.11
C PRO A 130 18.40 11.10 8.48
N PRO A 131 18.70 9.96 7.83
CA PRO A 131 19.91 9.83 7.04
C PRO A 131 19.89 10.78 5.83
N LYS A 132 21.06 11.14 5.29
CA LYS A 132 21.20 12.13 4.18
C LYS A 132 20.28 11.90 2.97
N LYS A 133 19.95 10.64 2.66
CA LYS A 133 19.09 10.23 1.52
C LYS A 133 17.61 10.09 1.86
N TYR A 134 17.19 10.57 3.04
CA TYR A 134 15.80 10.66 3.44
C TYR A 134 15.23 12.02 3.03
N PHE A 135 14.13 12.02 2.28
CA PHE A 135 13.51 13.25 1.74
C PHE A 135 12.09 13.50 2.26
N ARG A 136 11.63 12.71 3.22
CA ARG A 136 10.29 12.84 3.81
C ARG A 136 10.35 13.79 5.02
N LEU A 137 9.35 13.76 5.90
CA LEU A 137 9.22 14.73 6.99
C LEU A 137 10.23 14.43 8.11
N SER A 138 10.84 15.49 8.64
CA SER A 138 11.64 15.50 9.86
C SER A 138 11.58 16.90 10.48
N PRO A 139 12.02 17.10 11.73
CA PRO A 139 12.07 18.43 12.36
C PRO A 139 12.74 19.47 11.46
N GLY A 140 12.08 20.62 11.27
CA GLY A 140 12.56 21.74 10.45
C GLY A 140 12.60 21.49 8.94
N ARG A 141 12.18 20.31 8.45
CA ARG A 141 12.16 20.01 7.02
C ARG A 141 10.75 20.12 6.44
N GLU A 142 10.71 20.64 5.23
CA GLU A 142 9.49 20.79 4.45
C GLU A 142 9.25 19.57 3.56
N VAL A 143 8.00 19.13 3.46
CA VAL A 143 7.53 18.06 2.58
C VAL A 143 6.29 18.51 1.82
N ARG A 144 6.07 17.94 0.63
CA ARG A 144 4.83 18.13 -0.12
C ARG A 144 3.79 17.09 0.30
N LEU A 145 2.63 17.54 0.72
CA LEU A 145 1.44 16.70 0.80
C LEU A 145 0.86 16.54 -0.61
N ARG A 146 0.71 15.29 -1.07
CA ARG A 146 0.22 14.97 -2.42
C ARG A 146 -1.11 15.69 -2.70
N PHE A 147 -1.17 16.43 -3.82
CA PHE A 147 -2.32 17.27 -4.26
C PHE A 147 -2.73 18.42 -3.31
N ALA A 148 -1.95 18.72 -2.26
CA ALA A 148 -2.31 19.69 -1.24
C ALA A 148 -1.28 20.80 -1.11
N TYR A 149 -0.66 20.93 0.06
CA TYR A 149 0.24 22.03 0.41
C TYR A 149 1.64 21.52 0.73
N LEU A 150 2.59 22.44 0.81
CA LEU A 150 3.85 22.22 1.48
C LEU A 150 3.67 22.42 2.98
N VAL A 151 4.24 21.51 3.77
CA VAL A 151 4.20 21.56 5.23
C VAL A 151 5.58 21.38 5.83
N THR A 152 5.86 22.09 6.92
CA THR A 152 7.13 22.03 7.66
C THR A 152 6.87 21.55 9.08
N CYS A 153 7.62 20.54 9.53
CA CYS A 153 7.56 20.07 10.91
C CYS A 153 8.16 21.11 11.86
N VAL A 154 7.39 21.54 12.85
CA VAL A 154 7.81 22.53 13.85
C VAL A 154 7.90 21.94 15.25
N ASP A 155 7.16 20.87 15.55
CA ASP A 155 7.18 20.23 16.86
C ASP A 155 6.75 18.75 16.76
N VAL A 156 7.13 17.96 17.76
CA VAL A 156 6.90 16.50 17.82
C VAL A 156 6.38 16.15 19.20
N ILE A 157 5.25 15.46 19.26
CA ILE A 157 4.66 15.00 20.50
C ILE A 157 4.95 13.52 20.65
N GLU A 158 5.73 13.19 21.67
CA GLU A 158 6.05 11.81 22.04
C GLU A 158 4.98 11.22 22.96
N ASP A 159 4.84 9.91 22.89
CA ASP A 159 4.09 9.12 23.84
C ASP A 159 4.88 8.99 25.15
N PRO A 160 4.32 9.40 26.30
CA PRO A 160 5.05 9.45 27.56
C PRO A 160 5.41 8.07 28.13
N GLU A 161 4.76 6.99 27.68
CA GLU A 161 5.01 5.63 28.17
C GLU A 161 6.02 4.88 27.29
N THR A 162 5.94 5.07 25.98
CA THR A 162 6.76 4.33 25.00
C THR A 162 7.93 5.13 24.46
N GLY A 163 7.91 6.47 24.59
CA GLY A 163 8.85 7.38 23.92
C GLY A 163 8.70 7.40 22.39
N GLY A 164 7.64 6.79 21.85
CA GLY A 164 7.37 6.77 20.42
C GLY A 164 6.69 8.05 19.94
N VAL A 165 6.92 8.44 18.68
CA VAL A 165 6.26 9.61 18.08
C VAL A 165 4.77 9.37 17.93
N ARG A 166 3.96 10.19 18.62
CA ARG A 166 2.49 10.13 18.64
C ARG A 166 1.85 11.13 17.68
N GLU A 167 2.34 12.38 17.68
CA GLU A 167 1.87 13.42 16.78
C GLU A 167 3.03 14.22 16.20
N VAL A 168 2.86 14.71 14.98
CA VAL A 168 3.79 15.66 14.36
C VAL A 168 3.04 16.94 14.07
N HIS A 169 3.55 18.05 14.61
CA HIS A 169 2.94 19.36 14.45
C HIS A 169 3.67 20.10 13.33
N CYS A 170 2.91 20.59 12.36
CA CYS A 170 3.42 21.25 11.19
C CYS A 170 2.80 22.64 11.00
N THR A 171 3.50 23.50 10.28
CA THR A 171 2.88 24.65 9.62
C THR A 171 2.73 24.38 8.13
N TYR A 172 1.72 24.97 7.49
CA TYR A 172 1.56 24.90 6.02
C TYR A 172 1.81 26.27 5.37
N ASP A 173 2.21 26.23 4.10
CA ASP A 173 2.30 27.41 3.23
C ASP A 173 1.00 27.60 2.44
N PRO A 174 0.18 28.63 2.73
CA PRO A 174 -1.09 28.87 2.03
C PRO A 174 -0.93 29.16 0.54
N ALA A 175 0.22 29.70 0.12
CA ALA A 175 0.49 30.02 -1.27
C ALA A 175 0.84 28.78 -2.11
N SER A 176 1.05 27.64 -1.46
CA SER A 176 1.50 26.39 -2.10
C SER A 176 0.39 25.43 -2.53
N ARG A 177 -0.85 25.92 -2.66
CA ARG A 177 -2.03 25.11 -3.02
C ARG A 177 -1.80 24.31 -4.31
N GLY A 178 -2.03 23.00 -4.26
CA GLY A 178 -1.73 22.06 -5.36
C GLY A 178 -0.30 21.49 -5.34
N GLY A 179 0.53 21.89 -4.36
CA GLY A 179 1.85 21.32 -4.09
C GLY A 179 3.02 22.06 -4.73
N SER A 180 2.79 23.22 -5.34
CA SER A 180 3.84 24.02 -5.97
C SER A 180 4.08 25.31 -5.20
N ALA A 181 5.33 25.63 -4.86
CA ALA A 181 5.67 26.89 -4.24
C ALA A 181 5.83 27.99 -5.31
N PRO A 182 5.13 29.14 -5.22
CA PRO A 182 5.25 30.21 -6.19
C PRO A 182 6.64 30.87 -6.20
N ASP A 183 7.37 30.77 -5.08
CA ASP A 183 8.72 31.30 -4.89
C ASP A 183 9.82 30.43 -5.55
N GLY A 184 9.46 29.30 -6.17
CA GLY A 184 10.37 28.42 -6.88
C GLY A 184 11.20 27.49 -5.99
N ARG A 185 10.99 27.44 -4.67
CA ARG A 185 11.76 26.55 -3.80
C ARG A 185 11.47 25.07 -4.10
N LYS A 186 12.53 24.27 -4.10
CA LYS A 186 12.46 22.84 -4.46
C LYS A 186 12.27 21.96 -3.23
N VAL A 187 11.07 21.45 -3.06
CA VAL A 187 10.77 20.40 -2.06
C VAL A 187 11.02 19.02 -2.66
N LYS A 188 11.92 18.25 -2.01
CA LYS A 188 12.41 16.96 -2.51
C LYS A 188 11.44 15.80 -2.27
N GLY A 189 10.66 15.84 -1.20
CA GLY A 189 9.74 14.77 -0.82
C GLY A 189 8.30 15.03 -1.20
N THR A 190 7.56 13.97 -1.47
CA THR A 190 6.10 14.01 -1.53
C THR A 190 5.55 12.78 -0.81
N ILE A 191 4.66 13.01 0.14
CA ILE A 191 4.02 11.97 0.94
C ILE A 191 2.50 12.00 0.70
N HIS A 192 1.87 10.84 0.84
CA HIS A 192 0.42 10.73 0.85
C HIS A 192 -0.12 10.96 2.26
N TRP A 193 -1.41 11.25 2.36
CA TRP A 193 -2.06 11.64 3.60
C TRP A 193 -3.56 11.40 3.46
N VAL A 194 -4.29 11.38 4.56
CA VAL A 194 -5.76 11.41 4.57
C VAL A 194 -6.25 12.37 5.67
N SER A 195 -7.39 13.03 5.48
CA SER A 195 -7.98 13.89 6.51
C SER A 195 -8.48 13.06 7.69
N ALA A 196 -8.09 13.40 8.92
CA ALA A 196 -8.43 12.61 10.10
C ALA A 196 -9.94 12.60 10.37
N ALA A 197 -10.63 13.72 10.15
CA ALA A 197 -12.08 13.85 10.37
C ALA A 197 -12.94 13.10 9.33
N HIS A 198 -12.36 12.75 8.17
CA HIS A 198 -13.12 12.18 7.05
C HIS A 198 -12.65 10.78 6.65
N ALA A 199 -11.47 10.35 7.10
CA ALA A 199 -10.93 9.06 6.74
C ALA A 199 -11.81 7.93 7.29
N ILE A 200 -11.99 6.89 6.48
CA ILE A 200 -12.62 5.66 6.94
C ILE A 200 -11.58 4.75 7.59
N GLU A 201 -12.01 3.99 8.59
CA GLU A 201 -11.20 2.94 9.19
C GLU A 201 -11.32 1.65 8.38
N ALA A 202 -10.21 0.96 8.17
CA ALA A 202 -10.18 -0.26 7.37
C ALA A 202 -9.15 -1.27 7.89
N GLU A 203 -9.48 -2.55 7.70
CA GLU A 203 -8.50 -3.62 7.79
C GLU A 203 -7.77 -3.76 6.45
N VAL A 204 -6.44 -3.75 6.47
CA VAL A 204 -5.60 -4.00 5.29
C VAL A 204 -4.74 -5.23 5.52
N ARG A 205 -4.84 -6.18 4.60
CA ARG A 205 -4.09 -7.44 4.61
C ARG A 205 -2.93 -7.38 3.63
N LEU A 206 -1.72 -7.32 4.17
CA LEU A 206 -0.48 -7.33 3.42
C LEU A 206 0.00 -8.77 3.31
N TYR A 207 -0.20 -9.40 2.17
CA TYR A 207 0.40 -10.72 1.96
C TYR A 207 1.73 -10.60 1.21
N ASP A 208 2.61 -11.55 1.49
CA ASP A 208 3.90 -11.79 0.86
C ASP A 208 3.91 -13.25 0.34
N ARG A 209 5.05 -13.73 -0.18
CA ARG A 209 5.19 -15.11 -0.65
C ARG A 209 4.93 -16.09 0.49
N LEU A 210 4.23 -17.19 0.21
CA LEU A 210 3.87 -18.21 1.20
C LEU A 210 5.10 -18.93 1.79
N PHE A 211 6.16 -19.06 1.01
CA PHE A 211 7.40 -19.71 1.40
C PHE A 211 8.56 -18.71 1.39
N ALA A 212 9.48 -18.86 2.34
CA ALA A 212 10.66 -18.02 2.49
C ALA A 212 11.81 -18.42 1.52
N VAL A 213 11.71 -19.59 0.89
CA VAL A 213 12.74 -20.12 -0.02
C VAL A 213 12.18 -20.39 -1.43
N PRO A 214 13.01 -20.31 -2.48
CA PRO A 214 12.57 -20.57 -3.86
C PRO A 214 12.13 -22.02 -4.15
N TYR A 215 12.67 -22.99 -3.40
CA TYR A 215 12.40 -24.42 -3.58
C TYR A 215 12.02 -25.09 -2.25
N PRO A 216 10.76 -24.93 -1.78
CA PRO A 216 10.32 -25.44 -0.49
C PRO A 216 10.45 -26.97 -0.36
N GLY A 217 10.96 -27.43 0.77
CA GLY A 217 11.21 -28.83 1.11
C GLY A 217 12.50 -29.41 0.51
N LYS A 218 13.24 -28.66 -0.32
CA LYS A 218 14.46 -29.15 -0.97
C LYS A 218 15.61 -29.38 0.01
N GLN A 219 15.72 -28.55 1.05
CA GLN A 219 16.80 -28.63 2.04
C GLN A 219 16.37 -29.36 3.32
N THR A 220 15.16 -29.09 3.79
CA THR A 220 14.62 -29.57 5.07
C THR A 220 13.97 -30.95 4.96
N GLY A 221 13.54 -31.36 3.76
CA GLY A 221 12.76 -32.58 3.54
C GLY A 221 11.25 -32.42 3.81
N ASP A 222 10.85 -31.44 4.62
CA ASP A 222 9.45 -30.99 4.76
C ASP A 222 9.30 -29.52 4.32
N PHE A 223 8.42 -29.29 3.34
CA PHE A 223 8.17 -27.96 2.79
C PHE A 223 7.49 -27.00 3.78
N LEU A 224 6.88 -27.52 4.86
CA LEU A 224 6.28 -26.70 5.90
C LEU A 224 7.31 -25.92 6.72
N ASP A 225 8.53 -26.46 6.85
CA ASP A 225 9.63 -25.81 7.57
C ASP A 225 10.08 -24.51 6.86
N ASP A 226 9.75 -24.38 5.58
CA ASP A 226 10.10 -23.24 4.73
C ASP A 226 8.96 -22.20 4.63
N LEU A 227 7.89 -22.32 5.42
CA LEU A 227 6.80 -21.34 5.45
C LEU A 227 7.32 -19.96 5.86
N ASN A 228 6.84 -18.94 5.17
CA ASN A 228 7.13 -17.55 5.52
C ASN A 228 6.16 -17.10 6.63
N PRO A 229 6.66 -16.82 7.85
CA PRO A 229 5.81 -16.31 8.94
C PRO A 229 5.21 -14.95 8.59
N ASP A 230 5.88 -14.16 7.76
CA ASP A 230 5.42 -12.85 7.28
C ASP A 230 4.59 -12.95 5.99
N SER A 231 4.11 -14.15 5.64
CA SER A 231 3.28 -14.35 4.45
C SER A 231 1.95 -13.59 4.52
N LEU A 232 1.48 -13.21 5.70
CA LEU A 232 0.32 -12.35 5.92
C LEU A 232 0.54 -11.46 7.16
N THR A 233 0.46 -10.15 6.96
CA THR A 233 0.32 -9.16 8.03
C THR A 233 -1.05 -8.49 7.93
N VAL A 234 -1.83 -8.53 9.01
CA VAL A 234 -3.14 -7.86 9.09
C VAL A 234 -2.99 -6.55 9.85
N LEU A 235 -3.46 -5.45 9.28
CA LEU A 235 -3.44 -4.12 9.88
C LEU A 235 -4.89 -3.64 10.10
N PRO A 236 -5.41 -3.62 11.34
CA PRO A 236 -6.83 -3.35 11.58
C PRO A 236 -7.22 -1.86 11.59
N GLY A 237 -6.26 -0.96 11.84
CA GLY A 237 -6.50 0.48 12.09
C GLY A 237 -6.05 1.39 10.95
N CYS A 238 -6.09 0.94 9.69
CA CYS A 238 -5.69 1.78 8.57
C CYS A 238 -6.69 2.91 8.33
N ARG A 239 -6.23 4.03 7.76
CA ARG A 239 -7.04 5.22 7.47
C ARG A 239 -7.07 5.46 5.97
N LEU A 240 -8.24 5.36 5.34
CA LEU A 240 -8.38 5.46 3.88
C LEU A 240 -9.18 6.70 3.48
N GLU A 241 -8.97 7.21 2.26
CA GLU A 241 -9.82 8.29 1.76
C GLU A 241 -11.30 7.85 1.65
N PRO A 242 -12.28 8.76 1.83
CA PRO A 242 -13.70 8.39 1.96
C PRO A 242 -14.26 7.61 0.77
N THR A 243 -13.77 7.88 -0.44
CA THR A 243 -14.27 7.24 -1.67
C THR A 243 -14.03 5.73 -1.69
N LEU A 244 -13.14 5.23 -0.83
CA LEU A 244 -12.87 3.80 -0.69
C LEU A 244 -13.94 3.05 0.14
N GLY A 245 -14.89 3.76 0.76
CA GLY A 245 -15.98 3.16 1.53
C GLY A 245 -17.12 2.60 0.66
N GLU A 246 -17.24 3.08 -0.58
CA GLU A 246 -18.33 2.72 -1.52
C GLU A 246 -17.87 1.71 -2.58
N THR A 247 -16.69 1.10 -2.39
CA THR A 247 -16.06 0.25 -3.40
C THR A 247 -16.75 -1.10 -3.52
N ARG A 248 -16.86 -1.58 -4.75
CA ARG A 248 -17.47 -2.88 -5.06
C ARG A 248 -16.41 -3.98 -5.10
N SER A 249 -16.88 -5.21 -4.95
CA SER A 249 -16.07 -6.40 -5.20
C SER A 249 -15.42 -6.32 -6.60
N GLU A 250 -14.17 -6.77 -6.70
CA GLU A 250 -13.35 -6.79 -7.92
C GLU A 250 -12.80 -5.43 -8.40
N GLU A 251 -13.10 -4.32 -7.73
CA GLU A 251 -12.37 -3.08 -7.98
C GLU A 251 -10.91 -3.17 -7.53
N ARG A 252 -10.05 -2.39 -8.18
CA ARG A 252 -8.59 -2.42 -7.97
C ARG A 252 -8.07 -1.00 -7.93
N PHE A 253 -7.24 -0.72 -6.94
CA PHE A 253 -6.71 0.61 -6.69
C PHE A 253 -5.20 0.54 -6.54
N GLN A 254 -4.50 1.57 -7.02
CA GLN A 254 -3.17 1.85 -6.52
C GLN A 254 -3.31 2.73 -5.28
N PHE A 255 -2.94 2.22 -4.12
CA PHE A 255 -2.70 3.07 -2.97
C PHE A 255 -1.36 3.78 -3.18
N GLU A 256 -1.41 5.11 -3.25
CA GLU A 256 -0.27 5.97 -3.57
C GLU A 256 0.95 5.56 -2.72
N ARG A 257 2.10 5.36 -3.36
CA ARG A 257 3.39 4.93 -2.75
C ARG A 257 3.43 3.54 -2.08
N LEU A 258 2.31 2.85 -1.92
CA LEU A 258 2.22 1.60 -1.17
C LEU A 258 2.19 0.36 -2.06
N GLY A 259 1.27 0.33 -3.03
CA GLY A 259 1.05 -0.85 -3.86
C GLY A 259 -0.33 -0.87 -4.49
N TYR A 260 -0.69 -2.02 -5.03
CA TYR A 260 -2.02 -2.26 -5.58
C TYR A 260 -2.86 -3.06 -4.61
N PHE A 261 -4.14 -2.73 -4.49
CA PHE A 261 -5.06 -3.27 -3.51
C PHE A 261 -6.43 -3.52 -4.13
N CYS A 262 -7.17 -4.47 -3.58
CA CYS A 262 -8.57 -4.72 -3.92
C CYS A 262 -9.40 -4.97 -2.66
N PRO A 263 -10.70 -4.66 -2.65
CA PRO A 263 -11.61 -5.09 -1.59
C PRO A 263 -11.60 -6.62 -1.45
N ASP A 264 -11.51 -7.16 -0.24
CA ASP A 264 -11.71 -8.60 0.01
C ASP A 264 -13.21 -8.93 -0.02
N ARG A 265 -13.58 -10.19 -0.26
CA ARG A 265 -14.98 -10.62 -0.12
C ARG A 265 -15.58 -10.39 1.29
N ALA A 266 -14.73 -10.27 2.32
CA ALA A 266 -15.15 -9.95 3.68
C ALA A 266 -15.41 -8.44 3.91
N HIS A 267 -15.17 -7.62 2.89
CA HIS A 267 -15.43 -6.18 2.87
C HIS A 267 -16.93 -5.90 2.99
N SER A 268 -17.26 -4.88 3.75
CA SER A 268 -18.60 -4.29 3.83
C SER A 268 -18.46 -2.81 4.21
N ASP A 269 -19.49 -2.01 3.99
CA ASP A 269 -19.50 -0.58 4.31
C ASP A 269 -19.16 -0.29 5.79
N THR A 270 -19.51 -1.23 6.69
CA THR A 270 -19.24 -1.13 8.14
C THR A 270 -17.92 -1.77 8.57
N ARG A 271 -17.29 -2.53 7.66
CA ARG A 271 -15.99 -3.18 7.89
C ARG A 271 -15.22 -3.25 6.56
N PRO A 272 -14.62 -2.14 6.11
CA PRO A 272 -13.81 -2.13 4.90
C PRO A 272 -12.60 -3.04 5.08
N VAL A 273 -12.43 -4.00 4.17
CA VAL A 273 -11.28 -4.91 4.16
C VAL A 273 -10.62 -4.87 2.80
N PHE A 274 -9.30 -4.65 2.75
CA PHE A 274 -8.54 -4.63 1.52
C PHE A 274 -7.38 -5.64 1.54
N ASN A 275 -7.21 -6.37 0.46
CA ASN A 275 -6.03 -7.21 0.23
C ASN A 275 -5.02 -6.42 -0.62
N ARG A 276 -3.75 -6.37 -0.20
CA ARG A 276 -2.67 -5.96 -1.11
C ARG A 276 -2.56 -7.00 -2.21
N ILE A 277 -2.62 -6.63 -3.47
CA ILE A 277 -2.40 -7.51 -4.63
C ILE A 277 -0.89 -7.73 -4.81
N VAL A 278 -0.15 -6.63 -4.95
CA VAL A 278 1.30 -6.60 -5.15
C VAL A 278 1.87 -5.24 -4.70
N ALA A 279 3.10 -5.20 -4.21
CA ALA A 279 3.81 -3.96 -3.90
C ALA A 279 4.23 -3.19 -5.17
N LEU A 280 4.49 -1.88 -5.08
CA LEU A 280 4.88 -1.08 -6.26
C LEU A 280 6.20 -1.52 -6.91
N ARG A 281 7.11 -2.14 -6.16
CA ARG A 281 8.39 -2.64 -6.65
C ARG A 281 8.68 -3.99 -6.02
N ASP A 282 9.43 -4.83 -6.72
CA ASP A 282 9.95 -6.05 -6.14
C ASP A 282 11.00 -5.70 -5.07
N SER A 283 10.88 -6.30 -3.89
CA SER A 283 11.79 -6.13 -2.75
C SER A 283 12.47 -7.45 -2.35
N TRP A 284 12.09 -8.56 -2.99
CA TRP A 284 12.51 -9.90 -2.60
C TRP A 284 13.97 -10.18 -2.98
N GLU A 285 14.43 -9.68 -4.11
CA GLU A 285 15.85 -9.78 -4.50
C GLU A 285 16.80 -9.00 -3.58
N LYS A 286 16.31 -7.93 -2.93
CA LYS A 286 17.11 -7.14 -1.99
C LYS A 286 17.26 -7.86 -0.65
N ARG A 287 16.17 -8.43 -0.11
CA ARG A 287 16.19 -9.20 1.15
C ARG A 287 17.06 -10.47 1.08
N ARG A 288 17.42 -10.96 -0.11
CA ARG A 288 18.35 -12.09 -0.29
C ARG A 288 19.83 -11.69 -0.21
N LYS A 289 20.15 -10.40 -0.31
CA LYS A 289 21.53 -9.88 -0.35
C LYS A 289 21.99 -9.30 0.99
N ASP A 290 21.06 -9.10 1.92
CA ASP A 290 21.29 -8.67 3.30
C ASP A 290 21.18 -9.90 4.23
#